data_AF-A0A1L3GLM3-F1
#
_entry.id   AF-A0A1L3GLM3-F1
#
_cell.length_a   1.000
_cell.length_b   1.000
_cell.length_c   1.000
_cell.angle_alpha   90.00
_cell.angle_beta   90.00
_cell.angle_gamma   90.00
#
_symmetry.space_group_name_H-M   'P 1'
#
loop_
_entity.id
_entity.type
_entity.pdbx_description
1 polymer ?
#
loop_
_entity_poly.entity_id
_entity_poly.type
_entity_poly.pdbx_seq_one_letter_code
_entity_poly.pdbx_strand_id
1 'polypeptide(L)'
;MPRKGIRYEQVAEACAVLEKSQQLSVRAIQARTGGSMTTVLKHYRRWQRERSGQAGVETTISDRLRHALLSELEEAAAQARHAGQKEIKEAQQQIDQLKKETEKKQLRFAQQFQIAQQQKRLLEKKLLDAEQRAATAEKQLRSAQDRLNTAQKSLQRERRKQLLKGTILQKAQDLKPVGEDPTPGQEQKDQVLEESPKISTAQKKAPATKKPKKKVQQSLFDF
;
A
#
# COMPACT_ATOMS: atom_id res chain seq x y z
N MET A 1 0.36 58.84 -67.53
CA MET A 1 0.74 58.52 -66.14
C MET A 1 0.15 59.58 -65.21
N PRO A 2 -0.96 59.33 -64.49
CA PRO A 2 -1.48 60.31 -63.52
C PRO A 2 -0.50 60.41 -62.34
N ARG A 3 -0.02 61.63 -62.05
CA ARG A 3 0.87 61.88 -60.92
C ARG A 3 0.15 61.49 -59.63
N LYS A 4 0.69 60.55 -58.86
CA LYS A 4 0.18 60.23 -57.51
C LYS A 4 0.25 61.50 -56.66
N GLY A 5 -0.90 62.06 -56.30
CA GLY A 5 -0.99 63.22 -55.41
C GLY A 5 -0.47 62.89 -54.01
N ILE A 6 0.03 63.91 -53.30
CA ILE A 6 0.49 63.80 -51.92
C ILE A 6 -0.69 63.44 -51.02
N ARG A 7 -0.47 62.57 -50.03
CA ARG A 7 -1.48 62.21 -49.03
C ARG A 7 -1.38 63.06 -47.77
N TYR A 8 -2.48 63.11 -47.03
CA TYR A 8 -2.56 63.81 -45.74
C TYR A 8 -1.52 63.30 -44.73
N GLU A 9 -1.35 61.97 -44.63
CA GLU A 9 -0.44 61.32 -43.69
C GLU A 9 1.02 61.76 -43.89
N GLN A 10 1.45 61.87 -45.15
CA GLN A 10 2.80 62.33 -45.51
C GLN A 10 3.05 63.77 -45.06
N VAL A 11 2.04 64.63 -45.20
CA VAL A 11 2.09 66.03 -44.73
C VAL A 11 2.09 66.09 -43.20
N ALA A 12 1.27 65.27 -42.53
CA ALA A 12 1.21 65.23 -41.07
C ALA A 12 2.53 64.74 -40.44
N GLU A 13 3.15 63.71 -41.01
CA GLU A 13 4.46 63.20 -40.58
C GLU A 13 5.55 64.25 -40.78
N ALA A 14 5.59 64.90 -41.96
CA ALA A 14 6.55 65.97 -42.22
C ALA A 14 6.38 67.15 -41.26
N CYS A 15 5.14 67.53 -40.91
CA CYS A 15 4.87 68.54 -39.89
C CYS A 15 5.39 68.11 -38.51
N ALA A 16 5.16 66.86 -38.08
CA ALA A 16 5.62 66.36 -36.78
C ALA A 16 7.16 66.33 -36.66
N VAL A 17 7.87 66.06 -37.76
CA VAL A 17 9.34 66.11 -37.78
C VAL A 17 9.85 67.54 -37.84
N LEU A 18 9.20 68.42 -38.61
CA LEU A 18 9.60 69.81 -38.75
C LEU A 18 9.41 70.59 -37.45
N GLU A 19 8.32 70.38 -36.71
CA GLU A 19 8.13 71.01 -35.39
C GLU A 19 9.28 70.79 -34.41
N LYS A 20 9.94 69.63 -34.46
CA LYS A 20 11.04 69.29 -33.57
C LYS A 20 12.38 69.90 -34.00
N SER A 21 12.51 70.33 -35.26
CA SER A 21 13.80 70.67 -35.87
C SER A 21 13.88 72.08 -36.48
N GLN A 22 12.76 72.70 -36.84
CA GLN A 22 12.72 74.01 -37.51
C GLN A 22 11.34 74.69 -37.37
N GLN A 23 11.26 75.99 -37.68
CA GLN A 23 9.97 76.67 -37.83
C GLN A 23 9.14 76.05 -38.97
N LEU A 24 7.89 75.71 -38.66
CA LEU A 24 6.91 75.16 -39.60
C LEU A 24 6.59 76.18 -40.70
N SER A 25 7.05 75.92 -41.92
CA SER A 25 6.63 76.65 -43.10
C SER A 25 6.10 75.70 -44.17
N VAL A 26 5.09 76.14 -44.93
CA VAL A 26 4.48 75.35 -46.01
C VAL A 26 5.53 74.95 -47.06
N ARG A 27 6.52 75.83 -47.28
CA ARG A 27 7.66 75.58 -48.17
C ARG A 27 8.58 74.47 -47.66
N ALA A 28 8.87 74.43 -46.35
CA ALA A 28 9.66 73.36 -45.75
C ALA A 28 8.92 72.01 -45.78
N ILE A 29 7.61 72.02 -45.57
CA ILE A 29 6.77 70.82 -45.67
C ILE A 29 6.73 70.30 -47.11
N GLN A 30 6.55 71.19 -48.09
CA GLN A 30 6.58 70.85 -49.51
C GLN A 30 7.95 70.30 -49.94
N ALA A 31 9.05 70.88 -49.45
CA ALA A 31 10.40 70.41 -49.77
C ALA A 31 10.64 68.95 -49.33
N ARG A 32 9.96 68.49 -48.27
CA ARG A 32 10.06 67.11 -47.77
C ARG A 32 9.05 66.14 -48.36
N THR A 33 7.82 66.59 -48.62
CA THR A 33 6.72 65.73 -49.09
C THR A 33 6.54 65.72 -50.61
N GLY A 34 7.13 66.69 -51.30
CA GLY A 34 6.96 66.89 -52.74
C GLY A 34 5.58 67.47 -53.10
N GLY A 35 5.24 67.42 -54.39
CA GLY A 35 3.94 67.78 -54.96
C GLY A 35 3.51 69.27 -54.90
N SER A 36 2.22 69.53 -55.15
CA SER A 36 1.69 70.89 -55.31
C SER A 36 1.55 71.63 -53.99
N MET A 37 2.04 72.86 -53.94
CA MET A 37 1.95 73.77 -52.79
C MET A 37 0.50 73.91 -52.28
N THR A 38 -0.49 73.93 -53.18
CA THR A 38 -1.91 74.06 -52.82
C THR A 38 -2.45 72.84 -52.08
N THR A 39 -2.00 71.63 -52.45
CA THR A 39 -2.36 70.37 -51.80
C THR A 39 -1.70 70.25 -50.43
N VAL A 40 -0.41 70.63 -50.32
CA VAL A 40 0.32 70.70 -49.04
C VAL A 40 -0.37 71.67 -48.09
N LEU A 41 -0.70 72.88 -48.55
CA LEU A 41 -1.38 73.88 -47.74
C LEU A 41 -2.75 73.40 -47.25
N LYS A 42 -3.52 72.68 -48.09
CA LYS A 42 -4.81 72.10 -47.71
C LYS A 42 -4.66 71.06 -46.60
N HIS A 43 -3.69 70.16 -46.72
CA HIS A 43 -3.41 69.14 -45.71
C HIS A 43 -2.82 69.76 -44.43
N TYR A 44 -1.92 70.73 -44.55
CA TYR A 44 -1.37 71.47 -43.41
C TYR A 44 -2.46 72.20 -42.61
N ARG A 45 -3.36 72.93 -43.28
CA ARG A 45 -4.50 73.59 -42.62
C ARG A 45 -5.47 72.61 -41.98
N ARG A 46 -5.62 71.41 -42.53
CA ARG A 46 -6.43 70.35 -41.90
C ARG A 46 -5.76 69.83 -40.64
N TRP A 47 -4.47 69.51 -40.71
CA TRP A 47 -3.66 69.06 -39.59
C TRP A 47 -3.59 70.08 -38.45
N GLN A 48 -3.41 71.36 -38.79
CA GLN A 48 -3.41 72.45 -37.82
C GLN A 48 -4.76 72.56 -37.09
N ARG A 49 -5.89 72.38 -37.79
CA ARG A 49 -7.24 72.40 -37.20
C ARG A 49 -7.50 71.22 -36.29
N GLU A 50 -7.09 70.01 -36.69
CA GLU A 50 -7.20 68.80 -35.87
C GLU A 50 -6.40 68.97 -34.58
N ARG A 51 -5.21 69.57 -34.66
CA ARG A 51 -4.36 69.79 -33.50
C ARG A 51 -4.79 70.94 -32.61
N SER A 52 -5.24 72.06 -33.18
CA SER A 52 -5.77 73.18 -32.40
C SER A 52 -7.09 72.82 -31.72
N GLY A 53 -7.90 71.94 -32.34
CA GLY A 53 -9.10 71.38 -31.72
C GLY A 53 -8.80 70.42 -30.58
N GLN A 54 -7.64 69.76 -30.59
CA GLN A 54 -7.18 68.87 -29.52
C GLN A 54 -6.37 69.57 -28.42
N ALA A 55 -5.70 70.69 -28.74
CA ALA A 55 -4.84 71.42 -27.81
C ALA A 55 -5.58 72.14 -26.66
N GLY A 56 -6.93 72.17 -26.70
CA GLY A 56 -7.77 72.79 -25.67
C GLY A 56 -8.75 71.84 -24.98
N VAL A 57 -8.77 70.55 -25.33
CA VAL A 57 -9.50 69.55 -24.55
C VAL A 57 -8.56 69.11 -23.44
N GLU A 58 -8.55 69.84 -22.34
CA GLU A 58 -8.02 69.29 -21.10
C GLU A 58 -8.76 67.97 -20.84
N THR A 59 -8.02 66.86 -20.92
CA THR A 59 -8.49 65.55 -20.44
C THR A 59 -8.50 65.53 -18.91
N THR A 60 -8.99 66.59 -18.27
CA THR A 60 -9.15 66.70 -16.84
C THR A 60 -10.43 65.98 -16.46
N ILE A 61 -10.27 64.72 -16.08
CA ILE A 61 -11.33 63.94 -15.43
C ILE A 61 -11.83 64.77 -14.25
N SER A 62 -13.15 65.00 -14.16
CA SER A 62 -13.72 65.77 -13.05
C SER A 62 -13.37 65.11 -11.71
N ASP A 63 -13.07 65.91 -10.68
CA ASP A 63 -12.70 65.37 -9.37
C ASP A 63 -13.77 64.42 -8.82
N ARG A 64 -15.05 64.68 -9.11
CA ARG A 64 -16.17 63.80 -8.77
C ARG A 64 -16.06 62.42 -9.44
N LEU A 65 -15.73 62.37 -10.73
CA LEU A 65 -15.54 61.11 -11.45
C LEU A 65 -14.28 60.38 -10.97
N ARG A 66 -13.20 61.12 -10.68
CA ARG A 66 -11.98 60.56 -10.11
C ARG A 66 -12.24 59.91 -8.74
N HIS A 67 -12.96 60.58 -7.85
CA HIS A 67 -13.32 60.04 -6.55
C HIS A 67 -14.23 58.82 -6.66
N ALA A 68 -15.23 58.84 -7.54
CA ALA A 68 -16.11 57.69 -7.77
C ALA A 68 -15.33 56.46 -8.31
N LEU A 69 -14.39 56.68 -9.24
CA LEU A 69 -13.54 55.59 -9.74
C LEU A 69 -12.62 55.02 -8.66
N LEU A 70 -12.06 55.88 -7.79
CA LEU A 70 -11.22 55.42 -6.69
C LEU A 70 -12.04 54.63 -5.65
N SER A 71 -13.24 55.07 -5.28
CA SER A 71 -14.09 54.33 -4.34
C SER A 71 -14.49 52.97 -4.89
N GLU A 72 -14.90 52.89 -6.16
CA GLU A 72 -15.22 51.61 -6.81
C GLU A 72 -14.01 50.68 -6.86
N LEU A 73 -12.82 51.22 -7.14
CA LEU A 73 -11.58 50.45 -7.17
C LEU A 73 -11.18 49.96 -5.77
N GLU A 74 -11.37 50.78 -4.74
CA GLU A 74 -11.16 50.41 -3.34
C GLU A 74 -12.15 49.33 -2.88
N GLU A 75 -13.43 49.45 -3.23
CA GLU A 75 -14.45 48.45 -2.95
C GLU A 75 -14.15 47.12 -3.66
N ALA A 76 -13.81 47.17 -4.96
CA ALA A 76 -13.41 45.99 -5.71
C ALA A 76 -12.14 45.34 -5.12
N ALA A 77 -11.16 46.14 -4.70
CA ALA A 77 -9.95 45.64 -4.05
C ALA A 77 -10.26 45.01 -2.68
N ALA A 78 -11.16 45.61 -1.90
CA ALA A 78 -11.60 45.07 -0.62
C ALA A 78 -12.35 43.74 -0.78
N GLN A 79 -13.25 43.65 -1.76
CA GLN A 79 -13.96 42.42 -2.11
C GLN A 79 -13.00 41.32 -2.56
N ALA A 80 -12.04 41.64 -3.45
CA ALA A 80 -11.04 40.69 -3.91
C ALA A 80 -10.14 40.18 -2.77
N ARG A 81 -9.70 41.07 -1.86
CA ARG A 81 -8.93 40.68 -0.67
C ARG A 81 -9.74 39.78 0.24
N HIS A 82 -11.01 40.09 0.47
CA HIS A 82 -11.89 39.30 1.32
C HIS A 82 -12.18 37.92 0.72
N ALA A 83 -12.41 37.84 -0.60
CA ALA A 83 -12.55 36.57 -1.32
C ALA A 83 -11.28 35.72 -1.20
N GLY A 84 -10.10 36.31 -1.48
CA GLY A 84 -8.83 35.61 -1.33
C GLY A 84 -8.55 35.16 0.10
N GLN A 85 -8.89 35.96 1.11
CA GLN A 85 -8.77 35.57 2.52
C GLN A 85 -9.71 34.42 2.89
N LYS A 86 -10.91 34.37 2.33
CA LYS A 86 -11.84 33.24 2.52
C LYS A 86 -11.28 31.97 1.92
N GLU A 87 -10.83 32.02 0.67
CA GLU A 87 -10.22 30.86 -0.01
C GLU A 87 -8.98 30.35 0.75
N ILE A 88 -8.12 31.26 1.24
CA ILE A 88 -6.96 30.87 2.06
C ILE A 88 -7.41 30.18 3.36
N LYS A 89 -8.42 30.71 4.05
CA LYS A 89 -8.95 30.11 5.29
C LYS A 89 -9.57 28.74 5.02
N GLU A 90 -10.34 28.60 3.95
CA GLU A 90 -10.94 27.32 3.53
C GLU A 90 -9.86 26.29 3.17
N ALA A 91 -8.84 26.70 2.40
CA ALA A 91 -7.70 25.85 2.08
C ALA A 91 -6.91 25.43 3.34
N GLN A 92 -6.71 26.34 4.30
CA GLN A 92 -6.08 26.01 5.58
C GLN A 92 -6.90 24.99 6.37
N GLN A 93 -8.22 25.16 6.44
CA GLN A 93 -9.10 24.19 7.09
C GLN A 93 -9.06 22.82 6.42
N GLN A 94 -9.02 22.77 5.08
CA GLN A 94 -8.88 21.51 4.35
C GLN A 94 -7.53 20.84 4.63
N ILE A 95 -6.44 21.61 4.65
CA ILE A 95 -5.10 21.09 5.00
C ILE A 95 -5.11 20.50 6.40
N ASP A 96 -5.71 21.17 7.38
CA ASP A 96 -5.77 20.69 8.76
C ASP A 96 -6.65 19.45 8.92
N GLN A 97 -7.75 19.38 8.17
CA GLN A 97 -8.58 18.18 8.11
C GLN A 97 -7.80 17.00 7.50
N LEU A 98 -7.14 17.22 6.37
CA LEU A 98 -6.31 16.20 5.72
C LEU A 98 -5.18 15.73 6.63
N LYS A 99 -4.50 16.63 7.34
CA LYS A 99 -3.48 16.26 8.35
C LYS A 99 -4.05 15.34 9.41
N LYS A 100 -5.18 15.71 10.02
CA LYS A 100 -5.85 14.87 11.04
C LYS A 100 -6.26 13.50 10.47
N GLU A 101 -6.73 13.45 9.22
CA GLU A 101 -7.05 12.18 8.57
C GLU A 101 -5.80 11.32 8.31
N THR A 102 -4.71 11.93 7.87
CA THR A 102 -3.45 11.22 7.64
C THR A 102 -2.87 10.67 8.93
N GLU A 103 -2.89 11.42 10.03
CA GLU A 103 -2.47 10.97 11.35
C GLU A 103 -3.33 9.79 11.83
N LYS A 104 -4.66 9.88 11.70
CA LYS A 104 -5.57 8.78 12.02
C LYS A 104 -5.28 7.53 11.20
N LYS A 105 -5.00 7.67 9.90
CA LYS A 105 -4.64 6.56 9.01
C LYS A 105 -3.29 5.95 9.42
N GLN A 106 -2.28 6.77 9.72
CA GLN A 106 -0.97 6.31 10.18
C GLN A 106 -1.08 5.51 11.48
N LEU A 107 -1.86 6.00 12.46
CA LEU A 107 -2.11 5.28 13.71
C LEU A 107 -2.79 3.93 13.47
N ARG A 108 -3.81 3.88 12.60
CA ARG A 108 -4.47 2.62 12.24
C ARG A 108 -3.50 1.63 11.58
N PHE A 109 -2.66 2.10 10.66
CA PHE A 109 -1.66 1.25 10.03
C PHE A 109 -0.62 0.75 11.03
N ALA A 110 -0.14 1.59 11.95
CA ALA A 110 0.78 1.18 13.00
C ALA A 110 0.17 0.08 13.89
N GLN A 111 -1.09 0.24 14.29
CA GLN A 111 -1.82 -0.77 15.07
C GLN A 111 -1.98 -2.08 14.30
N GLN A 112 -2.42 -2.03 13.04
CA GLN A 112 -2.56 -3.22 12.19
C GLN A 112 -1.22 -3.92 11.99
N PHE A 113 -0.15 -3.17 11.79
CA PHE A 113 1.20 -3.71 11.63
C PHE A 113 1.68 -4.41 12.91
N GLN A 114 1.44 -3.82 14.09
CA GLN A 114 1.77 -4.46 15.36
C GLN A 114 1.00 -5.77 15.55
N ILE A 115 -0.31 -5.79 15.25
CA ILE A 115 -1.13 -7.01 15.31
C ILE A 115 -0.60 -8.08 14.35
N ALA A 116 -0.29 -7.70 13.11
CA ALA A 116 0.26 -8.62 12.11
C ALA A 116 1.62 -9.19 12.55
N GLN A 117 2.49 -8.38 13.16
CA GLN A 117 3.75 -8.85 13.73
C GLN A 117 3.55 -9.84 14.88
N GLN A 118 2.60 -9.57 15.78
CA GLN A 118 2.27 -10.48 16.87
C GLN A 118 1.74 -11.81 16.33
N GLN A 119 0.85 -11.78 15.35
CA GLN A 119 0.33 -12.97 14.69
C GLN A 119 1.44 -13.77 14.01
N LYS A 120 2.34 -13.11 13.27
CA LYS A 120 3.50 -13.74 12.65
C LYS A 120 4.35 -14.49 13.68
N ARG A 121 4.69 -13.84 14.81
CA ARG A 121 5.46 -14.47 15.89
C ARG A 121 4.75 -15.67 16.51
N LEU A 122 3.43 -15.60 16.66
CA LEU A 122 2.63 -16.73 17.16
C LEU A 122 2.62 -17.90 16.17
N LEU A 123 2.51 -17.62 14.88
CA LEU A 123 2.56 -18.65 13.83
C LEU A 123 3.95 -19.30 13.75
N GLU A 124 5.03 -18.52 13.81
CA GLU A 124 6.40 -19.02 13.85
C GLU A 124 6.61 -19.97 15.03
N LYS A 125 6.13 -19.61 16.24
CA LYS A 125 6.19 -20.50 17.41
C LYS A 125 5.41 -21.80 17.19
N LYS A 126 4.19 -21.71 16.66
CA LYS A 126 3.36 -22.90 16.36
C LYS A 126 4.02 -23.82 15.33
N LEU A 127 4.68 -23.24 14.34
CA LEU A 127 5.42 -23.97 13.32
C LEU A 127 6.58 -24.75 13.96
N LEU A 128 7.40 -24.08 14.78
CA LEU A 128 8.49 -24.73 15.51
C LEU A 128 7.99 -25.87 16.42
N ASP A 129 6.90 -25.64 17.16
CA ASP A 129 6.30 -26.68 18.01
C ASP A 129 5.80 -27.88 17.17
N ALA A 130 5.21 -27.62 16.00
CA ALA A 130 4.75 -28.66 15.09
C ALA A 130 5.91 -29.46 14.50
N GLU A 131 7.00 -28.80 14.10
CA GLU A 131 8.23 -29.46 13.62
C GLU A 131 8.85 -30.35 14.70
N GLN A 132 8.91 -29.89 15.95
CA GLN A 132 9.42 -30.71 17.06
C GLN A 132 8.53 -31.94 17.31
N ARG A 133 7.21 -31.78 17.23
CA ARG A 133 6.26 -32.91 17.34
C ARG A 133 6.41 -33.88 16.17
N ALA A 134 6.59 -33.40 14.96
CA ALA A 134 6.85 -34.24 13.79
C ALA A 134 8.16 -35.03 13.97
N ALA A 135 9.25 -34.36 14.35
CA ALA A 135 10.55 -35.00 14.57
C ALA A 135 10.51 -36.06 15.69
N THR A 136 9.76 -35.83 16.76
CA THR A 136 9.58 -36.82 17.83
C THR A 136 8.72 -38.00 17.38
N ALA A 137 7.64 -37.77 16.63
CA ALA A 137 6.81 -38.81 16.05
C ALA A 137 7.60 -39.67 15.05
N GLU A 138 8.45 -39.07 14.21
CA GLU A 138 9.33 -39.78 13.28
C GLU A 138 10.31 -40.70 14.02
N LYS A 139 10.93 -40.23 15.11
CA LYS A 139 11.81 -41.06 15.95
C LYS A 139 11.06 -42.26 16.54
N GLN A 140 9.84 -42.04 17.03
CA GLN A 140 9.00 -43.11 17.56
C GLN A 140 8.65 -44.12 16.47
N LEU A 141 8.25 -43.66 15.29
CA LEU A 141 7.91 -44.51 14.15
C LEU A 141 9.11 -45.38 13.72
N ARG A 142 10.31 -44.79 13.60
CA ARG A 142 11.54 -45.54 13.31
C ARG A 142 11.81 -46.62 14.36
N SER A 143 11.72 -46.27 15.65
CA SER A 143 11.94 -47.24 16.73
C SER A 143 10.90 -48.37 16.75
N ALA A 144 9.64 -48.08 16.43
CA ALA A 144 8.58 -49.08 16.33
C ALA A 144 8.81 -50.01 15.14
N GLN A 145 9.25 -49.46 14.01
CA GLN A 145 9.60 -50.22 12.82
C GLN A 145 10.79 -51.15 13.07
N ASP A 146 11.82 -50.70 13.80
CA ASP A 146 12.95 -51.53 14.21
C ASP A 146 12.51 -52.69 15.12
N ARG A 147 11.63 -52.42 16.08
CA ARG A 147 11.04 -53.46 16.96
C ARG A 147 10.20 -54.47 16.17
N LEU A 148 9.41 -54.01 15.20
CA LEU A 148 8.62 -54.88 14.33
C LEU A 148 9.55 -55.78 13.48
N ASN A 149 10.59 -55.21 12.89
CA ASN A 149 11.58 -55.94 12.10
C ASN A 149 12.32 -57.00 12.94
N THR A 150 12.70 -56.67 14.18
CA THR A 150 13.35 -57.62 15.10
C THR A 150 12.40 -58.73 15.54
N ALA A 151 11.15 -58.41 15.86
CA ALA A 151 10.10 -59.39 16.19
C ALA A 151 9.77 -60.32 15.01
N GLN A 152 9.74 -59.81 13.78
CA GLN A 152 9.56 -60.64 12.59
C GLN A 152 10.74 -61.62 12.40
N LYS A 153 11.97 -61.14 12.59
CA LYS A 153 13.17 -61.98 12.52
C LYS A 153 13.17 -63.06 13.60
N SER A 154 12.76 -62.74 14.83
CA SER A 154 12.66 -63.74 15.92
C SER A 154 11.57 -64.77 15.63
N LEU A 155 10.39 -64.34 15.17
CA LEU A 155 9.30 -65.24 14.77
C LEU A 155 9.73 -66.19 13.64
N GLN A 156 10.45 -65.68 12.64
CA GLN A 156 11.00 -66.53 11.56
C GLN A 156 12.00 -67.56 12.10
N ARG A 157 12.87 -67.17 13.03
CA ARG A 157 13.82 -68.09 13.68
C ARG A 157 13.07 -69.17 14.48
N GLU A 158 12.03 -68.79 15.21
CA GLU A 158 11.20 -69.74 15.97
C GLU A 158 10.47 -70.72 15.06
N ARG A 159 9.84 -70.23 13.98
CA ARG A 159 9.21 -71.10 12.97
C ARG A 159 10.21 -72.10 12.39
N ARG A 160 11.43 -71.65 12.05
CA ARG A 160 12.51 -72.56 11.59
C ARG A 160 12.86 -73.61 12.65
N LYS A 161 12.99 -73.20 13.92
CA LYS A 161 13.23 -74.14 15.03
C LYS A 161 12.09 -75.15 15.19
N GLN A 162 10.83 -74.71 15.09
CA GLN A 162 9.66 -75.60 15.16
C GLN A 162 9.62 -76.60 14.00
N LEU A 163 9.89 -76.15 12.78
CA LEU A 163 10.00 -77.05 11.61
C LEU A 163 11.10 -78.10 11.82
N LEU A 164 12.29 -77.69 12.26
CA LEU A 164 13.38 -78.62 12.57
C LEU A 164 12.99 -79.61 13.67
N LYS A 165 12.38 -79.15 14.77
CA LYS A 165 11.85 -80.03 15.82
C LYS A 165 10.84 -81.04 15.27
N GLY A 166 9.91 -80.60 14.42
CA GLY A 166 8.95 -81.48 13.75
C GLY A 166 9.63 -82.55 12.89
N THR A 167 10.65 -82.17 12.10
CA THR A 167 11.41 -83.15 11.29
C THR A 167 12.20 -84.14 12.14
N ILE A 168 12.73 -83.72 13.30
CA ILE A 168 13.43 -84.62 14.23
C ILE A 168 12.44 -85.61 14.85
N LEU A 169 11.26 -85.14 15.26
CA LEU A 169 10.21 -86.00 15.82
C LEU A 169 9.70 -87.04 14.81
N GLN A 170 9.51 -86.65 13.54
CA GLN A 170 9.16 -87.60 12.47
C GLN A 170 10.23 -88.67 12.30
N LYS A 171 11.51 -88.28 12.15
CA LYS A 171 12.62 -89.23 12.06
C LYS A 171 12.70 -90.15 13.29
N ALA A 172 12.39 -89.66 14.48
CA ALA A 172 12.37 -90.48 15.69
C ALA A 172 11.18 -91.46 15.73
N GLN A 173 10.03 -91.12 15.12
CA GLN A 173 8.90 -92.03 14.94
C GLN A 173 9.20 -93.11 13.89
N ASP A 174 9.89 -92.74 12.81
CA ASP A 174 10.35 -93.67 11.78
C ASP A 174 11.41 -94.67 12.30
N LEU A 175 12.07 -94.34 13.42
CA LEU A 175 13.08 -95.17 14.10
C LEU A 175 12.51 -96.04 15.25
N LYS A 176 11.20 -96.10 15.46
CA LYS A 176 10.61 -97.09 16.38
C LYS A 176 10.61 -98.48 15.71
N PRO A 177 11.35 -99.48 16.23
CA PRO A 177 11.24 -100.85 15.75
C PRO A 177 9.94 -101.49 16.23
N VAL A 178 9.37 -102.29 15.33
CA VAL A 178 8.38 -103.34 15.58
C VAL A 178 8.94 -104.32 16.64
N GLY A 179 8.18 -104.54 17.70
CA GLY A 179 8.48 -105.49 18.78
C GLY A 179 7.41 -105.43 19.88
N GLU A 180 6.46 -106.36 19.79
CA GLU A 180 5.49 -106.84 20.80
C GLU A 180 6.14 -107.04 22.20
N ASP A 181 5.51 -106.97 23.39
CA ASP A 181 4.14 -107.30 23.82
C ASP A 181 3.86 -106.80 25.28
N PRO A 182 2.66 -107.01 25.90
CA PRO A 182 2.04 -106.17 26.95
C PRO A 182 2.11 -106.72 28.39
N THR A 183 1.82 -105.89 29.41
CA THR A 183 0.97 -106.21 30.60
C THR A 183 0.79 -105.00 31.57
N PRO A 184 -0.24 -105.00 32.45
CA PRO A 184 -0.93 -103.79 32.93
C PRO A 184 -0.70 -103.41 34.40
N GLY A 185 -1.14 -102.18 34.74
CA GLY A 185 -1.42 -101.67 36.10
C GLY A 185 -1.62 -100.15 36.03
N GLN A 186 -2.86 -99.63 35.89
CA GLN A 186 -3.73 -99.17 37.00
C GLN A 186 -2.96 -98.38 38.07
N GLU A 187 -3.32 -97.20 38.56
CA GLU A 187 -4.53 -96.36 38.55
C GLU A 187 -4.13 -95.13 39.41
N GLN A 188 -4.37 -93.85 39.07
CA GLN A 188 -5.52 -93.00 39.48
C GLN A 188 -5.06 -91.53 39.27
N LYS A 189 -5.83 -90.71 38.51
CA LYS A 189 -6.71 -89.59 38.95
C LYS A 189 -5.93 -88.44 39.63
N ASP A 190 -5.96 -87.19 39.15
CA ASP A 190 -7.12 -86.29 38.95
C ASP A 190 -6.92 -85.38 37.70
N GLN A 191 -7.88 -85.21 36.77
CA GLN A 191 -8.99 -84.24 36.73
C GLN A 191 -8.58 -82.76 36.97
N VAL A 192 -8.40 -81.94 35.91
CA VAL A 192 -9.40 -81.17 35.12
C VAL A 192 -9.73 -79.80 35.75
N LEU A 193 -9.42 -78.72 35.01
CA LEU A 193 -10.26 -77.55 34.63
C LEU A 193 -9.32 -76.41 34.21
N GLU A 194 -9.19 -76.12 32.91
CA GLU A 194 -9.93 -75.03 32.23
C GLU A 194 -10.00 -73.74 33.06
N GLU A 195 -9.26 -72.71 32.63
CA GLU A 195 -9.84 -71.35 32.58
C GLU A 195 -9.08 -70.45 31.57
N SER A 196 -9.90 -69.80 30.75
CA SER A 196 -9.62 -68.97 29.58
C SER A 196 -8.75 -67.73 29.82
N PRO A 197 -8.10 -67.17 28.78
CA PRO A 197 -7.52 -65.84 28.85
C PRO A 197 -8.63 -64.78 28.89
N LYS A 198 -8.81 -64.12 30.05
CA LYS A 198 -9.62 -62.91 30.16
C LYS A 198 -8.99 -61.77 29.37
N ILE A 199 -9.59 -61.48 28.21
CA ILE A 199 -9.56 -60.17 27.56
C ILE A 199 -10.15 -59.17 28.57
N SER A 200 -9.29 -58.31 29.14
CA SER A 200 -9.73 -57.14 29.87
C SER A 200 -9.59 -55.90 28.98
N THR A 201 -10.70 -55.58 28.32
CA THR A 201 -10.98 -54.21 27.88
C THR A 201 -11.28 -53.36 29.11
N ALA A 202 -10.36 -52.50 29.51
CA ALA A 202 -10.66 -51.40 30.43
C ALA A 202 -10.34 -50.06 29.75
N GLN A 203 -11.43 -49.44 29.35
CA GLN A 203 -11.59 -48.05 28.94
C GLN A 203 -10.92 -47.06 29.90
N LYS A 204 -10.50 -45.93 29.31
CA LYS A 204 -10.59 -44.56 29.83
C LYS A 204 -10.19 -44.34 31.31
N LYS A 205 -9.09 -43.63 31.51
CA LYS A 205 -9.13 -42.35 32.25
C LYS A 205 -7.88 -41.51 31.95
N ALA A 206 -8.13 -40.35 31.36
CA ALA A 206 -7.17 -39.28 31.21
C ALA A 206 -6.68 -38.80 32.58
N PRO A 207 -5.39 -38.48 32.77
CA PRO A 207 -4.95 -37.77 33.96
C PRO A 207 -5.38 -36.31 33.86
N ALA A 208 -6.18 -35.89 34.85
CA ALA A 208 -6.56 -34.52 35.09
C ALA A 208 -5.33 -33.62 35.15
N THR A 209 -5.32 -32.61 34.30
CA THR A 209 -4.35 -31.51 34.29
C THR A 209 -4.38 -30.77 35.62
N LYS A 210 -3.29 -30.90 36.39
CA LYS A 210 -2.95 -30.03 37.51
C LYS A 210 -2.85 -28.59 36.99
N LYS A 211 -3.71 -27.70 37.48
CA LYS A 211 -3.54 -26.24 37.37
C LYS A 211 -2.43 -25.80 38.34
N PRO A 212 -1.33 -25.18 37.90
CA PRO A 212 -0.55 -24.32 38.78
C PRO A 212 -1.22 -22.95 38.86
N LYS A 213 -1.71 -22.59 40.06
CA LYS A 213 -2.00 -21.20 40.42
C LYS A 213 -0.66 -20.45 40.47
N LYS A 214 -0.40 -19.57 39.50
CA LYS A 214 0.62 -18.52 39.66
C LYS A 214 -0.01 -17.33 40.36
N LYS A 215 0.57 -17.03 41.52
CA LYS A 215 0.40 -15.83 42.33
C LYS A 215 1.47 -14.81 41.88
N VAL A 216 1.11 -13.51 42.00
CA VAL A 216 1.97 -12.29 42.05
C VAL A 216 2.62 -11.90 40.69
N GLN A 217 2.76 -10.65 40.23
CA GLN A 217 2.86 -9.28 40.79
C GLN A 217 2.23 -8.29 39.78
N GLN A 218 1.35 -7.34 40.15
CA GLN A 218 1.68 -5.97 40.54
C GLN A 218 2.89 -5.36 39.81
N SER A 219 2.66 -4.46 38.84
CA SER A 219 3.19 -3.08 38.87
C SER A 219 2.94 -2.30 37.58
N LEU A 220 2.46 -1.07 37.77
CA LEU A 220 2.81 0.17 37.08
C LEU A 220 2.86 0.16 35.56
N PHE A 221 1.87 0.78 34.91
CA PHE A 221 2.09 1.83 33.91
C PHE A 221 0.79 2.64 33.78
N ASP A 222 0.66 3.64 34.64
CA ASP A 222 -0.07 4.88 34.33
C ASP A 222 0.99 5.86 33.81
N PHE A 223 0.86 6.26 32.54
CA PHE A 223 1.31 7.54 31.96
C PHE A 223 0.68 7.70 30.57
#